data_AF-A0A7J9J3S7-F1
#
_entry.id   AF-A0A7J9J3S7-F1
#
_cell.length_a   1.000
_cell.length_b   1.000
_cell.length_c   1.000
_cell.angle_alpha   90.00
_cell.angle_beta   90.00
_cell.angle_gamma   90.00
#
_symmetry.space_group_name_H-M   'P 1'
#
loop_
_entity.id
_entity.type
_entity.pdbx_description
1 polymer ?
#
loop_
_entity_poly.entity_id
_entity_poly.type
_entity_poly.pdbx_seq_one_letter_code
_entity_poly.pdbx_strand_id
1 'polypeptide(L)'
;GVFTGQCGTSLDHGVAAVGYGTEGGVDYFLVRNSWGPNWGENGYIKMERNVAGTSTGKCGIAMMASYPIKKGPNPPKPAPSPPSPVKPPTMCNEYYSCPQGSTCCCLYEYGKYCLGWGCCPMESATCCDDNYSCCPHEYPVCDLTAGTCRLSKDSPLGVKLLKRGPANLITKQRTRTTVSSSA
;
A
#
# COMPACT_ATOMS: atom_id res chain seq x y z
N GLY A 1 -18.97 -9.69 3.26
CA GLY A 1 -19.88 -8.63 3.75
C GLY A 1 -19.98 -8.71 5.26
N VAL A 2 -20.94 -8.00 5.85
CA VAL A 2 -21.17 -7.99 7.30
C VAL A 2 -21.70 -9.34 7.80
N PHE A 3 -21.03 -9.93 8.78
CA PHE A 3 -21.41 -11.18 9.42
C PHE A 3 -22.57 -10.95 10.40
N THR A 4 -23.77 -11.35 9.98
CA THR A 4 -25.01 -11.35 10.78
C THR A 4 -25.43 -12.76 11.22
N GLY A 5 -24.60 -13.78 10.95
CA GLY A 5 -24.87 -15.17 11.30
C GLY A 5 -24.97 -15.46 12.80
N GLN A 6 -25.34 -16.68 13.16
CA GLN A 6 -25.44 -17.10 14.56
C GLN A 6 -24.07 -17.40 15.17
N CYS A 7 -23.90 -17.01 16.43
CA CYS A 7 -22.77 -17.36 17.28
C CYS A 7 -23.17 -17.23 18.75
N GLY A 8 -22.46 -17.95 19.63
CA GLY A 8 -22.67 -17.87 21.08
C GLY A 8 -21.82 -16.77 21.74
N THR A 9 -21.80 -16.79 23.06
CA THR A 9 -20.97 -15.89 23.91
C THR A 9 -19.98 -16.67 24.77
N SER A 10 -19.74 -17.94 24.48
CA SER A 10 -18.65 -18.71 25.07
C SER A 10 -17.36 -18.33 24.35
N LEU A 11 -16.53 -17.53 25.00
CA LEU A 11 -15.35 -16.92 24.41
C LEU A 11 -14.19 -17.93 24.36
N ASP A 12 -13.63 -18.15 23.18
CA ASP A 12 -12.55 -19.11 22.93
C ASP A 12 -11.37 -18.56 22.10
N HIS A 13 -11.56 -17.45 21.38
CA HIS A 13 -10.59 -16.92 20.42
C HIS A 13 -10.37 -15.41 20.56
N GLY A 14 -9.10 -15.00 20.52
CA GLY A 14 -8.67 -13.60 20.60
C GLY A 14 -8.49 -12.97 19.23
N VAL A 15 -9.06 -11.79 19.03
CA VAL A 15 -8.99 -11.00 17.78
C VAL A 15 -8.81 -9.51 18.09
N ALA A 16 -8.53 -8.70 17.07
CA ALA A 16 -8.37 -7.26 17.22
C ALA A 16 -9.41 -6.50 16.38
N ALA A 17 -10.25 -5.70 17.03
CA ALA A 17 -11.05 -4.69 16.33
C ALA A 17 -10.12 -3.52 15.91
N VAL A 18 -10.01 -3.27 14.62
CA VAL A 18 -9.12 -2.25 14.03
C VAL A 18 -9.86 -1.07 13.41
N GLY A 19 -11.19 -1.13 13.41
CA GLY A 19 -12.06 -0.09 12.89
C GLY A 19 -13.53 -0.45 13.02
N TYR A 20 -14.40 0.41 12.50
CA TYR A 20 -15.84 0.20 12.43
C TYR A 20 -16.41 0.99 11.25
N GLY A 21 -17.63 0.66 10.83
CA GLY A 21 -18.32 1.36 9.75
C GLY A 21 -19.76 0.89 9.59
N THR A 22 -20.35 1.22 8.45
CA THR A 22 -21.70 0.82 8.06
C THR A 22 -21.66 0.39 6.59
N GLU A 23 -22.23 -0.77 6.27
CA GLU A 23 -22.33 -1.29 4.91
C GLU A 23 -23.75 -1.81 4.68
N GLY A 24 -24.44 -1.31 3.66
CA GLY A 24 -25.82 -1.73 3.37
C GLY A 24 -26.81 -1.46 4.51
N GLY A 25 -26.59 -0.42 5.31
CA GLY A 25 -27.43 -0.10 6.48
C GLY A 25 -27.14 -0.94 7.73
N VAL A 26 -26.16 -1.84 7.68
CA VAL A 26 -25.74 -2.67 8.82
C VAL A 26 -24.42 -2.15 9.37
N ASP A 27 -24.40 -1.81 10.66
CA ASP A 27 -23.19 -1.39 11.35
C ASP A 27 -22.26 -2.59 11.59
N TYR A 28 -20.95 -2.36 11.49
CA TYR A 28 -19.95 -3.40 11.72
C TYR A 28 -18.71 -2.91 12.48
N PHE A 29 -18.05 -3.84 13.16
CA PHE A 29 -16.64 -3.77 13.55
C PHE A 29 -15.77 -4.40 12.46
N LEU A 30 -14.69 -3.74 12.06
CA LEU A 30 -13.66 -4.35 11.23
C LEU A 30 -12.68 -5.09 12.14
N VAL A 31 -12.69 -6.42 12.05
CA VAL A 31 -11.91 -7.29 12.94
C VAL A 31 -10.80 -7.96 12.15
N ARG A 32 -9.57 -7.79 12.60
CA ARG A 32 -8.39 -8.50 12.10
C ARG A 32 -8.28 -9.86 12.80
N ASN A 33 -8.23 -10.93 12.02
CA ASN A 33 -8.02 -12.28 12.51
C ASN A 33 -6.57 -12.76 12.28
N SER A 34 -6.24 -13.94 12.80
CA SER A 34 -4.90 -14.56 12.76
C SER A 34 -4.83 -15.84 11.93
N TRP A 35 -5.86 -16.16 11.14
CA TRP A 35 -5.93 -17.39 10.32
C TRP A 35 -5.39 -17.23 8.90
N GLY A 36 -4.56 -16.22 8.67
CA GLY A 36 -3.97 -15.93 7.36
C GLY A 36 -4.91 -15.20 6.40
N PRO A 37 -4.39 -14.75 5.24
CA PRO A 37 -5.12 -13.90 4.31
C PRO A 37 -6.22 -14.65 3.54
N ASN A 38 -6.12 -15.98 3.41
CA ASN A 38 -7.10 -16.77 2.66
C ASN A 38 -8.43 -16.98 3.39
N TRP A 39 -8.52 -16.56 4.66
CA TRP A 39 -9.74 -16.63 5.45
C TRP A 39 -10.49 -15.29 5.44
N GLY A 40 -11.82 -15.34 5.28
CA GLY A 40 -12.67 -14.15 5.31
C GLY A 40 -12.32 -13.17 4.18
N GLU A 41 -12.35 -11.88 4.50
CA GLU A 41 -11.94 -10.80 3.58
C GLU A 41 -10.47 -10.47 3.84
N ASN A 42 -9.54 -11.18 3.19
CA ASN A 42 -8.08 -10.97 3.33
C ASN A 42 -7.58 -11.09 4.79
N GLY A 43 -8.11 -12.03 5.56
CA GLY A 43 -7.80 -12.21 6.98
C GLY A 43 -8.66 -11.36 7.93
N TYR A 44 -9.67 -10.65 7.41
CA TYR A 44 -10.59 -9.83 8.19
C TYR A 44 -12.02 -10.36 8.15
N ILE A 45 -12.79 -9.94 9.13
CA ILE A 45 -14.25 -10.11 9.17
C ILE A 45 -14.90 -8.78 9.57
N LYS A 46 -15.97 -8.40 8.86
CA LYS A 46 -16.86 -7.32 9.27
C LYS A 46 -17.90 -7.93 10.20
N MET A 47 -17.76 -7.74 11.50
CA MET A 47 -18.67 -8.34 12.49
C MET A 47 -19.78 -7.35 12.83
N GLU A 48 -21.05 -7.78 12.78
CA GLU A 48 -22.19 -6.92 13.09
C GLU A 48 -22.03 -6.18 14.43
N ARG A 49 -22.31 -4.88 14.42
CA ARG A 49 -22.19 -3.97 15.56
C ARG A 49 -23.56 -3.40 15.90
N ASN A 50 -23.72 -2.93 17.14
CA ASN A 50 -24.97 -2.34 17.64
C ASN A 50 -26.17 -3.31 17.59
N VAL A 51 -25.91 -4.59 17.84
CA VAL A 51 -26.96 -5.62 17.95
C VAL A 51 -27.88 -5.27 19.11
N ALA A 52 -29.16 -5.06 18.82
CA ALA A 52 -30.16 -4.74 19.83
C ALA A 52 -30.41 -5.92 20.78
N GLY A 53 -30.79 -5.63 22.03
CA GLY A 53 -31.17 -6.65 23.01
C GLY A 53 -30.00 -7.44 23.62
N THR A 54 -28.74 -7.04 23.38
CA THR A 54 -27.57 -7.64 24.02
C THR A 54 -26.55 -6.59 24.42
N SER A 55 -25.92 -6.78 25.59
CA SER A 55 -24.73 -6.03 26.03
C SER A 55 -23.42 -6.73 25.68
N THR A 56 -23.45 -8.00 25.27
CA THR A 56 -22.25 -8.78 24.93
C THR A 56 -21.72 -8.47 23.54
N GLY A 57 -22.55 -7.84 22.69
CA GLY A 57 -22.27 -7.64 21.27
C GLY A 57 -22.30 -8.96 20.48
N LYS A 58 -22.11 -8.87 19.16
CA LYS A 58 -22.05 -10.04 18.28
C LYS A 58 -20.88 -10.94 18.72
N CYS A 59 -21.17 -12.23 18.92
CA CYS A 59 -20.20 -13.25 19.34
C CYS A 59 -19.44 -12.93 20.63
N GLY A 60 -19.99 -12.09 21.51
CA GLY A 60 -19.34 -11.70 22.76
C GLY A 60 -18.18 -10.68 22.60
N ILE A 61 -18.05 -10.03 21.43
CA ILE A 61 -16.95 -9.10 21.14
C ILE A 61 -16.80 -7.95 22.16
N ALA A 62 -17.87 -7.57 22.87
CA ALA A 62 -17.86 -6.50 23.86
C ALA A 62 -17.63 -6.99 25.31
N MET A 63 -17.40 -8.29 25.53
CA MET A 63 -17.32 -8.85 26.89
C MET A 63 -15.94 -8.72 27.55
N MET A 64 -14.85 -8.91 26.80
CA MET A 64 -13.47 -8.92 27.33
C MET A 64 -12.51 -8.07 26.49
N ALA A 65 -12.95 -6.88 26.07
CA ALA A 65 -12.12 -5.96 25.31
C ALA A 65 -11.04 -5.31 26.20
N SER A 66 -9.82 -5.20 25.67
CA SER A 66 -8.72 -4.48 26.33
C SER A 66 -7.87 -3.76 25.29
N TYR A 67 -7.16 -2.72 25.73
CA TYR A 67 -6.25 -1.96 24.89
C TYR A 67 -5.01 -1.54 25.69
N PRO A 68 -3.83 -1.50 25.07
CA PRO A 68 -2.63 -1.03 25.74
C PRO A 68 -2.67 0.50 25.92
N ILE A 69 -2.18 0.98 27.06
CA ILE A 69 -1.95 2.41 27.29
C ILE A 69 -0.44 2.67 27.25
N LYS A 70 -0.04 3.59 26.36
CA LYS A 70 1.34 4.08 26.31
C LYS A 70 1.47 5.32 27.21
N LYS A 71 2.15 5.18 28.36
CA LYS A 71 2.38 6.27 29.34
C LYS A 71 3.68 7.05 29.11
N GLY A 72 4.68 6.40 28.51
CA GLY A 72 5.95 7.05 28.21
C GLY A 72 5.83 7.93 26.98
N PRO A 73 6.57 9.05 26.91
CA PRO A 73 6.71 9.76 25.65
C PRO A 73 7.18 8.78 24.57
N ASN A 74 6.80 9.05 23.33
CA ASN A 74 7.58 8.46 22.23
C ASN A 74 9.04 8.80 22.52
N PRO A 75 9.98 7.83 22.40
CA PRO A 75 11.39 8.18 22.39
C PRO A 75 11.56 9.40 21.51
N PRO A 76 12.40 10.39 21.89
CA PRO A 76 12.73 11.48 20.98
C PRO A 76 12.98 10.84 19.63
N LYS A 77 12.33 11.33 18.58
CA LYS A 77 12.58 10.85 17.21
C LYS A 77 14.11 10.72 17.14
N PRO A 78 14.66 9.52 16.87
CA PRO A 78 16.10 9.35 16.85
C PRO A 78 16.66 10.54 16.09
N ALA A 79 17.70 11.20 16.64
CA ALA A 79 18.45 12.20 15.88
C ALA A 79 18.56 11.64 14.46
N PRO A 80 18.17 12.39 13.41
CA PRO A 80 18.08 11.85 12.06
C PRO A 80 19.32 10.99 11.89
N SER A 81 19.11 9.68 11.69
CA SER A 81 20.23 8.77 11.53
C SER A 81 21.18 9.46 10.55
N PRO A 82 22.52 9.43 10.78
CA PRO A 82 23.47 9.93 9.78
C PRO A 82 22.92 9.49 8.43
N PRO A 83 22.64 10.43 7.48
CA PRO A 83 21.79 10.16 6.34
C PRO A 83 22.17 8.78 5.83
N SER A 84 21.25 7.81 5.98
CA SER A 84 21.53 6.44 5.56
C SER A 84 22.17 6.57 4.19
N PRO A 85 23.32 5.91 3.92
CA PRO A 85 24.11 6.17 2.72
C PRO A 85 23.13 6.28 1.58
N VAL A 86 23.02 7.49 1.00
CA VAL A 86 21.92 7.89 0.12
C VAL A 86 21.70 6.72 -0.81
N LYS A 87 20.61 5.93 -0.65
CA LYS A 87 20.57 4.70 -1.44
C LYS A 87 20.53 5.18 -2.89
N PRO A 88 21.31 4.54 -3.76
CA PRO A 88 21.44 5.01 -5.11
C PRO A 88 20.06 5.14 -5.76
N PRO A 89 19.87 6.13 -6.64
CA PRO A 89 18.63 6.27 -7.39
C PRO A 89 18.36 4.99 -8.18
N THR A 90 17.08 4.67 -8.38
CA THR A 90 16.70 3.54 -9.24
C THR A 90 17.05 3.91 -10.67
N MET A 91 18.01 3.20 -11.28
CA MET A 91 18.39 3.43 -12.67
C MET A 91 17.38 2.77 -13.60
N CYS A 92 16.68 3.56 -14.42
CA CYS A 92 15.73 3.03 -15.40
C CYS A 92 16.48 2.57 -16.67
N ASN A 93 17.44 3.38 -17.10
CA ASN A 93 18.42 3.05 -18.14
C ASN A 93 19.66 3.97 -18.00
N GLU A 94 20.49 4.05 -19.04
CA GLU A 94 21.70 4.91 -19.05
C GLU A 94 21.39 6.42 -19.02
N TYR A 95 20.18 6.83 -19.38
CA TYR A 95 19.79 8.23 -19.53
C TYR A 95 18.75 8.70 -18.51
N TYR A 96 18.07 7.79 -17.82
CA TYR A 96 16.95 8.09 -16.93
C TYR A 96 17.10 7.39 -15.58
N SER A 97 16.82 8.13 -14.51
CA SER A 97 16.76 7.60 -13.15
C SER A 97 15.54 8.08 -12.38
N CYS A 98 15.11 7.27 -11.42
CA CYS A 98 14.06 7.60 -10.48
C CYS A 98 14.61 7.77 -9.06
N PRO A 99 13.89 8.51 -8.19
CA PRO A 99 14.22 8.56 -6.77
C PRO A 99 14.37 7.16 -6.18
N GLN A 100 15.14 7.05 -5.11
CA GLN A 100 15.30 5.79 -4.37
C GLN A 100 13.95 5.12 -4.07
N GLY A 101 13.90 3.80 -4.20
CA GLY A 101 12.73 3.01 -3.83
C GLY A 101 11.54 3.25 -4.77
N SER A 102 11.80 3.83 -5.94
CA SER A 102 10.81 3.99 -6.99
C SER A 102 10.92 2.86 -8.02
N THR A 103 9.81 2.59 -8.69
CA THR A 103 9.76 1.71 -9.86
C THR A 103 9.77 2.54 -11.14
N CYS A 104 10.65 2.17 -12.07
CA CYS A 104 10.70 2.77 -13.39
C CYS A 104 9.60 2.21 -14.27
N CYS A 105 8.68 3.06 -14.71
CA CYS A 105 7.59 2.69 -15.60
C CYS A 105 7.79 3.30 -16.98
N CYS A 106 7.65 2.48 -18.02
CA CYS A 106 7.72 3.00 -19.36
C CYS A 106 6.50 3.87 -19.69
N LEU A 107 6.74 4.99 -20.38
CA LEU A 107 5.71 5.90 -20.86
C LEU A 107 5.41 5.68 -22.35
N TYR A 108 6.43 5.30 -23.12
CA TYR A 108 6.34 5.17 -24.56
C TYR A 108 7.17 3.97 -25.01
N GLU A 109 6.49 2.86 -25.27
CA GLU A 109 7.12 1.65 -25.79
C GLU A 109 7.18 1.69 -27.32
N TYR A 110 8.37 1.43 -27.87
CA TYR A 110 8.60 1.18 -29.29
C TYR A 110 9.36 -0.14 -29.44
N GLY A 111 8.63 -1.21 -29.76
CA GLY A 111 9.17 -2.56 -29.78
C GLY A 111 9.62 -2.98 -28.37
N LYS A 112 10.93 -3.22 -28.18
CA LYS A 112 11.52 -3.55 -26.87
C LYS A 112 12.15 -2.35 -26.16
N TYR A 113 12.05 -1.16 -26.74
CA TYR A 113 12.68 0.05 -26.25
C TYR A 113 11.67 0.96 -25.58
N CYS A 114 12.12 1.61 -24.51
CA CYS A 114 11.35 2.62 -23.82
C CYS A 114 11.91 4.01 -24.13
N LEU A 115 11.10 4.86 -24.77
CA LEU A 115 11.49 6.21 -25.22
C LEU A 115 11.30 7.28 -24.14
N GLY A 116 10.66 6.94 -23.02
CA GLY A 116 10.48 7.85 -21.89
C GLY A 116 10.07 7.10 -20.64
N TRP A 117 10.51 7.59 -19.48
CA TRP A 117 10.31 6.92 -18.20
C TRP A 117 9.55 7.79 -17.21
N GLY A 118 8.68 7.16 -16.43
CA GLY A 118 8.02 7.72 -15.27
C GLY A 118 8.41 6.96 -14.00
N CYS A 119 8.30 7.63 -12.87
CA CYS A 119 8.66 7.10 -11.57
C CYS A 119 7.42 6.84 -10.74
N CYS A 120 7.21 5.59 -10.36
CA CYS A 120 6.24 5.23 -9.34
C CYS A 120 6.88 5.31 -7.97
N PRO A 121 6.27 6.04 -7.01
CA PRO A 121 6.87 6.32 -5.70
C PRO A 121 6.77 5.10 -4.75
N MET A 122 7.07 3.91 -5.26
CA MET A 122 7.08 2.66 -4.52
C MET A 122 7.92 1.60 -5.23
N GLU A 123 8.42 0.65 -4.44
CA GLU A 123 9.19 -0.49 -4.93
C GLU A 123 8.24 -1.53 -5.55
N SER A 124 8.67 -2.16 -6.65
CA SER A 124 7.94 -3.23 -7.35
C SER A 124 6.51 -2.85 -7.78
N ALA A 125 6.29 -1.59 -8.17
CA ALA A 125 4.99 -1.12 -8.63
C ALA A 125 4.55 -1.80 -9.94
N THR A 126 3.26 -2.06 -10.09
CA THR A 126 2.68 -2.37 -11.40
C THR A 126 2.42 -1.09 -12.17
N CYS A 127 3.01 -0.96 -13.35
CA CYS A 127 2.81 0.18 -14.24
C CYS A 127 1.49 0.00 -15.00
N CYS A 128 0.53 0.90 -14.80
CA CYS A 128 -0.74 0.87 -15.53
C CYS A 128 -0.60 1.36 -16.99
N ASP A 129 -1.51 0.92 -17.86
CA ASP A 129 -1.45 1.24 -19.29
C ASP A 129 -1.81 2.69 -19.63
N ASP A 130 -2.31 3.47 -18.66
CA ASP A 130 -2.62 4.89 -18.83
C ASP A 130 -1.38 5.79 -18.89
N ASN A 131 -0.18 5.21 -18.74
CA ASN A 131 1.11 5.87 -18.67
C ASN A 131 1.24 6.92 -17.55
N TYR A 132 0.26 7.04 -16.67
CA TYR A 132 0.19 8.09 -15.65
C TYR A 132 0.06 7.54 -14.24
N SER A 133 -0.45 6.32 -14.11
CA SER A 133 -0.75 5.69 -12.84
C SER A 133 0.05 4.41 -12.62
N CYS A 134 0.12 4.01 -11.36
CA CYS A 134 0.64 2.72 -10.96
C CYS A 134 -0.01 2.20 -9.69
N CYS A 135 0.18 0.90 -9.52
CA CYS A 135 -0.41 0.15 -8.44
C CYS A 135 0.63 -0.55 -7.56
N PRO A 136 0.33 -0.74 -6.28
CA PRO A 136 1.11 -1.61 -5.42
C PRO A 136 1.24 -3.03 -5.95
N HIS A 137 2.37 -3.68 -5.66
CA HIS A 137 2.56 -5.10 -5.96
C HIS A 137 1.46 -5.99 -5.33
N GLU A 138 0.95 -5.59 -4.16
CA GLU A 138 -0.13 -6.28 -3.45
C GLU A 138 -1.50 -6.05 -4.09
N TYR A 139 -1.65 -5.05 -4.96
CA TYR A 139 -2.89 -4.73 -5.66
C TYR A 139 -2.59 -4.50 -7.15
N PRO A 140 -2.06 -5.50 -7.88
CA PRO A 140 -1.43 -5.28 -9.18
C PRO A 140 -2.44 -4.97 -10.29
N VAL A 141 -3.74 -5.19 -10.09
CA VAL A 141 -4.76 -4.99 -11.12
C VAL A 141 -5.16 -3.51 -11.18
N CYS A 142 -4.78 -2.82 -12.26
CA CYS A 142 -5.19 -1.44 -12.52
C CYS A 142 -6.65 -1.37 -12.97
N ASP A 143 -7.52 -0.77 -12.16
CA ASP A 143 -8.87 -0.36 -12.55
C ASP A 143 -8.87 1.15 -12.81
N LEU A 144 -8.55 1.49 -14.07
CA LEU A 144 -8.47 2.87 -14.53
C LEU A 144 -9.82 3.58 -14.51
N THR A 145 -10.92 2.84 -14.68
CA THR A 145 -12.28 3.41 -14.69
C THR A 145 -12.70 3.83 -13.28
N ALA A 146 -12.45 2.98 -12.28
CA ALA A 146 -12.75 3.31 -10.88
C ALA A 146 -11.65 4.16 -10.21
N GLY A 147 -10.49 4.32 -10.85
CA GLY A 147 -9.37 5.05 -10.28
C GLY A 147 -8.66 4.28 -9.13
N THR A 148 -8.72 2.95 -9.16
CA THR A 148 -8.24 2.09 -8.07
C THR A 148 -7.35 0.94 -8.56
N CYS A 149 -6.65 0.33 -7.61
CA CYS A 149 -5.80 -0.83 -7.74
C CYS A 149 -6.45 -1.97 -6.97
N ARG A 150 -6.65 -3.11 -7.59
CA ARG A 150 -7.33 -4.27 -7.00
C ARG A 150 -6.37 -5.45 -6.85
N LEU A 151 -6.64 -6.29 -5.86
CA LEU A 151 -5.91 -7.54 -5.66
C LEU A 151 -6.15 -8.53 -6.81
N SER A 152 -7.39 -8.55 -7.33
CA SER A 152 -7.83 -9.34 -8.48
C SER A 152 -8.95 -8.58 -9.22
N LYS A 153 -9.31 -9.02 -10.44
CA LYS A 153 -10.35 -8.36 -11.25
C LYS A 153 -11.69 -8.23 -10.51
N ASP A 154 -12.04 -9.23 -9.72
CA ASP A 154 -13.31 -9.33 -9.00
C ASP A 154 -13.25 -8.88 -7.53
N SER A 155 -12.09 -8.39 -7.06
CA SER A 155 -11.93 -7.95 -5.68
C SER A 155 -12.79 -6.70 -5.42
N PRO A 156 -13.68 -6.72 -4.41
CA PRO A 156 -14.44 -5.53 -3.99
C PRO A 156 -13.57 -4.52 -3.22
N LEU A 157 -12.38 -4.94 -2.80
CA LEU A 157 -11.41 -4.08 -2.12
C LEU A 157 -10.43 -3.53 -3.15
N GLY A 158 -10.32 -2.21 -3.19
CA GLY A 158 -9.37 -1.48 -4.01
C GLY A 158 -8.71 -0.34 -3.25
N VAL A 159 -7.43 -0.12 -3.51
CA VAL A 159 -6.67 1.04 -3.03
C VAL A 159 -6.57 2.07 -4.13
N LYS A 160 -6.35 3.35 -3.81
CA LYS A 160 -6.27 4.39 -4.84
C LYS A 160 -5.00 4.22 -5.71
N LEU A 161 -5.13 4.48 -7.01
CA LEU A 161 -3.98 4.58 -7.91
C LEU A 161 -3.01 5.65 -7.43
N LEU A 162 -1.72 5.37 -7.59
CA LEU A 162 -0.65 6.33 -7.34
C LEU A 162 -0.25 6.99 -8.66
N LYS A 163 0.01 8.29 -8.62
CA LYS A 163 0.46 9.05 -9.79
C LYS A 163 1.96 8.85 -9.99
N ARG A 164 2.36 8.70 -11.25
CA ARG A 164 3.76 8.73 -11.67
C ARG A 164 4.30 10.15 -11.60
N GLY A 165 5.56 10.28 -11.18
CA GLY A 165 6.38 11.47 -11.41
C GLY A 165 7.21 11.33 -12.69
N PRO A 166 7.80 12.42 -13.20
CA PRO A 166 8.76 12.33 -14.29
C PRO A 166 10.07 11.69 -13.82
N ALA A 167 10.72 10.90 -14.69
CA ALA A 167 12.09 10.45 -14.45
C ALA A 167 13.10 11.59 -14.65
N ASN A 168 14.20 11.54 -13.90
CA ASN A 168 15.30 12.48 -14.01
C ASN A 168 16.21 12.09 -15.17
N LEU A 169 16.61 13.08 -15.98
CA LEU A 169 17.62 12.89 -17.02
C LEU A 169 19.02 12.83 -16.38
N ILE A 170 19.74 11.75 -16.66
CA ILE A 170 21.14 11.58 -16.27
C ILE A 170 21.98 12.30 -17.33
N THR A 171 22.36 13.55 -17.05
CA THR A 171 23.36 14.23 -17.86
C THR A 171 24.72 13.61 -17.57
N LYS A 172 25.27 12.82 -18.51
CA LYS A 172 26.72 12.58 -18.51
C LYS A 172 27.37 13.96 -18.60
N GLN A 173 27.99 14.44 -17.53
CA GLN A 173 28.98 15.49 -17.64
C GLN A 173 30.02 14.95 -18.64
N ARG A 174 30.00 15.45 -19.88
CA ARG A 174 31.17 15.34 -20.76
C ARG A 174 32.26 16.10 -20.03
N THR A 175 33.11 15.40 -19.27
CA THR A 175 34.40 15.92 -18.87
C THR A 175 35.12 16.29 -20.17
N ARG A 176 35.15 17.59 -20.46
CA ARG A 176 35.97 18.16 -21.53
C ARG A 176 37.41 18.03 -21.02
N THR A 177 38.07 16.92 -21.32
CA THR A 177 39.52 16.80 -21.12
C THR A 177 40.17 17.80 -22.06
N THR A 178 40.42 19.01 -21.59
CA THR A 178 41.34 19.94 -22.26
C THR A 178 42.72 19.33 -22.16
N VAL A 179 43.15 18.64 -23.22
CA VAL A 179 44.57 18.32 -23.42
C VAL A 179 45.26 19.65 -23.69
N SER A 180 45.94 20.19 -22.69
CA SER A 180 46.89 21.29 -22.92
C SER A 180 48.13 20.67 -23.54
N SER A 181 48.30 20.82 -24.85
CA SER A 181 49.57 20.57 -25.52
C SER A 181 50.56 21.62 -25.07
N SER A 182 51.57 21.21 -24.32
CA SER A 182 52.78 22.01 -24.08
C SER A 182 53.69 21.84 -25.30
N ALA A 183 53.97 22.94 -25.99
CA ALA A 183 55.09 23.08 -26.92
C ALA A 183 56.22 23.84 -26.21
#